data_AF-A0A564J6T2-F1
#
_entry.id   AF-A0A564J6T2-F1
#
_cell.length_a   1.000
_cell.length_b   1.000
_cell.length_c   1.000
_cell.angle_alpha   90.00
_cell.angle_beta   90.00
_cell.angle_gamma   90.00
#
_symmetry.space_group_name_H-M   'P 1'
#
loop_
_entity.id
_entity.type
_entity.pdbx_description
1 polymer ?
#
loop_
_entity_poly.entity_id
_entity_poly.type
_entity_poly.pdbx_seq_one_letter_code
_entity_poly.pdbx_strand_id
1 'polypeptide(L)'
;MSRFSSIKNILLLAPLIFFTACDSSDNSEKAQIGDQLAQDRSAISHVVAQAHLVLCNQQIKPGANVLNRNSEQKSAGDRKAQLQDVFTPALVGPLQEFWQESPKTCTKRFPALNHIHSTVVDGDHAQTEASLSFSIKSVPLDLLRGDDKKWRISAVDLSLLREYEKTGRLPDDVDNQLTALYQRAEEQQKNYPAPVKKSTDSIAEPATLAGSSMEVTLSKPVFSEPGAWLRIGKYALYTLTILVLLGLVVLFWIGYGVVFGGHRRFRALCEDESLHEMPASERWAMAVGAPYAIVSDYHWAKRVVDSDPQEARKQYQNEVESLAGMWGVYDRETLLEQLLSLLQAGHRVDYEEQIKRDSKIPAEEYAAFSRQLKHDAKLGSDAKKRLWQLRVARKNRRNVRQVNFCAWDMVRFVMLCNCGAQVGYISEREMVSFATLAAVRVQEQYHSWHEVAQQFLLARWYWKSTDKRHMISQYLFKKALNNLLKQNGSPWRTLPWNTPLTAGAEAAFAEACGVEIPALRDVRDRQVC
;
A
#
# COMPACT_ATOMS: atom_id res chain seq x y z
N MET A 1 23.30 -79.36 20.62
CA MET A 1 24.13 -79.21 19.39
C MET A 1 23.16 -79.18 18.22
N SER A 2 23.07 -78.26 17.27
CA SER A 2 23.76 -77.02 16.85
C SER A 2 22.75 -76.31 15.91
N ARG A 3 22.33 -75.06 16.14
CA ARG A 3 22.91 -73.77 15.70
C ARG A 3 22.59 -73.36 14.24
N PHE A 4 22.02 -72.14 14.10
CA PHE A 4 21.95 -71.20 12.95
C PHE A 4 21.00 -71.53 11.78
N SER A 5 20.32 -70.59 11.10
CA SER A 5 20.16 -69.13 11.21
C SER A 5 18.94 -68.73 10.38
N SER A 6 18.26 -67.68 10.80
CA SER A 6 17.11 -67.06 10.14
C SER A 6 17.59 -66.14 9.01
N ILE A 7 17.45 -66.53 7.74
CA ILE A 7 17.57 -65.64 6.57
C ILE A 7 16.63 -66.15 5.46
N LYS A 8 15.40 -65.65 5.40
CA LYS A 8 14.58 -65.75 4.16
C LYS A 8 13.77 -64.51 3.77
N ASN A 9 13.81 -63.41 4.53
CA ASN A 9 12.97 -62.23 4.23
C ASN A 9 13.76 -60.90 4.10
N ILE A 10 14.87 -60.88 3.36
CA ILE A 10 15.53 -59.61 2.97
C ILE A 10 16.00 -59.75 1.52
N LEU A 11 15.13 -59.58 0.53
CA LEU A 11 15.52 -59.31 -0.87
C LEU A 11 14.39 -58.79 -1.77
N LEU A 12 13.39 -58.09 -1.23
CA LEU A 12 12.32 -57.44 -2.01
C LEU A 12 11.97 -56.01 -1.54
N LEU A 13 12.91 -55.29 -0.92
CA LEU A 13 12.73 -53.90 -0.45
C LEU A 13 13.81 -52.94 -0.97
N ALA A 14 14.41 -53.22 -2.13
CA ALA A 14 15.42 -52.36 -2.75
C ALA A 14 14.93 -51.41 -3.88
N PRO A 15 13.77 -51.57 -4.55
CA PRO A 15 13.34 -50.60 -5.57
C PRO A 15 12.41 -49.48 -5.04
N LEU A 16 11.81 -49.63 -3.86
CA LEU A 16 10.79 -48.68 -3.36
C LEU A 16 11.37 -47.51 -2.54
N ILE A 17 12.57 -47.64 -1.98
CA ILE A 17 13.24 -46.57 -1.23
C ILE A 17 13.95 -45.58 -2.18
N PHE A 18 14.36 -46.04 -3.37
CA PHE A 18 14.97 -45.17 -4.39
C PHE A 18 13.96 -44.26 -5.10
N PHE A 19 12.70 -44.68 -5.26
CA PHE A 19 11.66 -43.83 -5.86
C PHE A 19 11.16 -42.73 -4.91
N THR A 20 11.01 -43.01 -3.60
CA THR A 20 10.56 -42.00 -2.63
C THR A 20 11.65 -40.98 -2.25
N ALA A 21 12.92 -41.35 -2.35
CA ALA A 21 14.03 -40.43 -2.09
C ALA A 21 14.21 -39.40 -3.21
N CYS A 22 14.01 -39.80 -4.47
CA CYS A 22 14.10 -38.91 -5.64
C CYS A 22 13.01 -37.81 -5.61
N ASP A 23 11.76 -38.18 -5.31
CA ASP A 23 10.66 -37.21 -5.19
C ASP A 23 10.84 -36.24 -4.01
N SER A 24 11.49 -36.66 -2.92
CA SER A 24 11.76 -35.80 -1.77
C SER A 24 12.86 -34.77 -2.04
N SER A 25 13.89 -35.16 -2.81
CA SER A 25 14.99 -34.30 -3.23
C SER A 25 14.49 -33.24 -4.23
N ASP A 26 13.74 -33.66 -5.25
CA ASP A 26 13.20 -32.76 -6.29
C ASP A 26 12.21 -31.74 -5.71
N ASN A 27 11.38 -32.14 -4.73
CA ASN A 27 10.50 -31.21 -4.03
C ASN A 27 11.26 -30.22 -3.13
N SER A 28 12.37 -30.64 -2.51
CA SER A 28 13.21 -29.75 -1.69
C SER A 28 13.98 -28.73 -2.54
N GLU A 29 14.46 -29.16 -3.71
CA GLU A 29 15.16 -28.31 -4.68
C GLU A 29 14.21 -27.29 -5.31
N LYS A 30 13.01 -27.71 -5.72
CA LYS A 30 11.95 -26.80 -6.20
C LYS A 30 11.53 -25.77 -5.15
N ALA A 31 11.48 -26.15 -3.87
CA ALA A 31 11.18 -25.21 -2.79
C ALA A 31 12.30 -24.18 -2.59
N GLN A 32 13.57 -24.60 -2.64
CA GLN A 32 14.73 -23.71 -2.55
C GLN A 32 14.79 -22.73 -3.73
N ILE A 33 14.51 -23.19 -4.95
CA ILE A 33 14.39 -22.34 -6.13
C ILE A 33 13.22 -21.36 -5.96
N GLY A 34 12.07 -21.81 -5.46
CA GLY A 34 10.91 -20.96 -5.18
C GLY A 34 11.21 -19.84 -4.17
N ASP A 35 11.99 -20.14 -3.13
CA ASP A 35 12.45 -19.15 -2.14
C ASP A 35 13.39 -18.10 -2.75
N GLN A 36 14.36 -18.55 -3.55
CA GLN A 36 15.30 -17.66 -4.23
C GLN A 36 14.56 -16.73 -5.20
N LEU A 37 13.66 -17.27 -6.01
CA LEU A 37 12.81 -16.49 -6.93
C LEU A 37 11.96 -15.45 -6.18
N ALA A 38 11.45 -15.79 -5.00
CA ALA A 38 10.68 -14.84 -4.19
C ALA A 38 11.54 -13.67 -3.67
N GLN A 39 12.77 -13.95 -3.23
CA GLN A 39 13.72 -12.91 -2.83
C GLN A 39 14.11 -12.01 -4.01
N ASP A 40 14.37 -12.61 -5.16
CA ASP A 40 14.75 -11.88 -6.38
C ASP A 40 13.63 -10.98 -6.87
N ARG A 41 12.39 -11.46 -6.91
CA ARG A 41 11.22 -10.64 -7.25
C ARG A 41 11.06 -9.45 -6.30
N SER A 42 11.31 -9.63 -5.01
CA SER A 42 11.29 -8.53 -4.04
C SER A 42 12.39 -7.52 -4.28
N ALA A 43 13.61 -7.97 -4.59
CA ALA A 43 14.75 -7.10 -4.89
C ALA A 43 14.52 -6.31 -6.20
N ILE A 44 14.04 -6.97 -7.24
CA ILE A 44 13.69 -6.36 -8.53
C ILE A 44 12.61 -5.29 -8.33
N SER A 45 11.57 -5.59 -7.55
CA SER A 45 10.52 -4.61 -7.25
C SER A 45 11.06 -3.38 -6.54
N HIS A 46 12.05 -3.54 -5.65
CA HIS A 46 12.70 -2.42 -4.99
C HIS A 46 13.53 -1.59 -5.98
N VAL A 47 14.31 -2.23 -6.86
CA VAL A 47 15.13 -1.56 -7.89
C VAL A 47 14.27 -0.74 -8.84
N VAL A 48 13.16 -1.30 -9.35
CA VAL A 48 12.23 -0.58 -10.23
C VAL A 48 11.59 0.62 -9.52
N ALA A 49 11.22 0.49 -8.23
CA ALA A 49 10.70 1.60 -7.45
C ALA A 49 11.72 2.74 -7.28
N GLN A 50 12.97 2.39 -6.99
CA GLN A 50 14.07 3.35 -6.86
C GLN A 50 14.43 4.02 -8.20
N ALA A 51 14.27 3.31 -9.32
CA ALA A 51 14.59 3.81 -10.66
C ALA A 51 13.82 5.09 -10.99
N HIS A 52 12.53 5.08 -10.69
CA HIS A 52 11.67 6.25 -10.85
C HIS A 52 12.17 7.42 -10.00
N LEU A 53 12.35 7.20 -8.68
CA LEU A 53 12.75 8.24 -7.73
C LEU A 53 14.09 8.91 -8.10
N VAL A 54 15.10 8.10 -8.46
CA VAL A 54 16.43 8.58 -8.83
C VAL A 54 16.40 9.37 -10.14
N LEU A 55 15.62 8.92 -11.13
CA LEU A 55 15.46 9.64 -12.41
C LEU A 55 14.73 10.97 -12.25
N CYS A 56 13.65 11.01 -11.45
CA CYS A 56 12.87 12.23 -11.20
C CYS A 56 13.62 13.28 -10.36
N ASN A 57 14.89 13.04 -9.98
CA ASN A 57 15.68 13.92 -9.13
C ASN A 57 15.01 14.22 -7.77
N GLN A 58 14.29 13.26 -7.23
CA GLN A 58 13.73 13.36 -5.89
C GLN A 58 14.78 12.90 -4.90
N GLN A 59 15.71 13.81 -4.61
CA GLN A 59 16.43 13.69 -3.35
C GLN A 59 15.39 13.69 -2.24
N ILE A 60 15.38 12.63 -1.43
CA ILE A 60 14.96 12.74 -0.03
C ILE A 60 15.89 13.79 0.58
N LYS A 61 15.55 15.08 0.48
CA LYS A 61 16.37 16.15 1.04
C LYS A 61 16.23 16.14 2.57
N PRO A 62 17.35 16.08 3.30
CA PRO A 62 17.43 16.45 4.69
C PRO A 62 17.12 17.94 4.91
N GLY A 63 15.84 18.30 4.96
CA GLY A 63 15.43 19.68 5.17
C GLY A 63 15.55 20.54 3.91
N ALA A 64 14.42 21.00 3.42
CA ALA A 64 14.38 22.15 2.53
C ALA A 64 13.22 23.03 2.98
N ASN A 65 13.58 24.07 3.72
CA ASN A 65 12.83 25.31 3.64
C ASN A 65 12.76 25.72 2.17
N VAL A 66 11.55 26.07 1.75
CA VAL A 66 11.31 26.86 0.54
C VAL A 66 12.21 28.09 0.59
N LEU A 67 12.75 28.49 -0.58
CA LEU A 67 13.71 29.57 -0.86
C LEU A 67 15.20 29.14 -0.94
N ASN A 68 15.58 28.36 -1.96
CA ASN A 68 16.77 28.70 -2.74
C ASN A 68 16.79 27.99 -4.10
N ARG A 69 16.80 28.76 -5.19
CA ARG A 69 16.92 28.27 -6.58
C ARG A 69 18.36 27.95 -6.99
N ASN A 70 19.33 27.94 -6.06
CA ASN A 70 20.76 27.87 -6.36
C ASN A 70 21.46 26.58 -5.88
N SER A 71 20.84 25.40 -6.01
CA SER A 71 21.48 24.11 -5.63
C SER A 71 21.90 23.22 -6.81
N GLU A 72 22.15 23.78 -7.99
CA GLU A 72 22.52 23.01 -9.19
C GLU A 72 23.98 22.51 -9.23
N GLN A 73 24.81 22.82 -8.23
CA GLN A 73 26.27 22.53 -8.28
C GLN A 73 26.84 21.58 -7.20
N LYS A 74 26.01 20.96 -6.35
CA LYS A 74 26.39 19.79 -5.53
C LYS A 74 25.51 18.61 -5.99
N SER A 75 25.95 17.57 -6.69
CA SER A 75 27.27 17.11 -7.14
C SER A 75 27.00 16.17 -8.34
N ALA A 76 27.57 16.45 -9.51
CA ALA A 76 27.37 15.59 -10.69
C ALA A 76 27.91 14.15 -10.47
N GLY A 77 28.87 13.99 -9.54
CA GLY A 77 29.43 12.70 -9.13
C GLY A 77 28.43 11.82 -8.36
N ASP A 78 27.66 12.41 -7.43
CA ASP A 78 26.69 11.66 -6.63
C ASP A 78 25.50 11.19 -7.46
N ARG A 79 25.07 11.99 -8.45
CA ARG A 79 23.96 11.63 -9.35
C ARG A 79 24.31 10.44 -10.23
N LYS A 80 25.54 10.40 -10.76
CA LYS A 80 26.02 9.28 -11.56
C LYS A 80 26.08 8.00 -10.73
N ALA A 81 26.54 8.10 -9.48
CA ALA A 81 26.59 6.97 -8.55
C ALA A 81 25.18 6.43 -8.20
N GLN A 82 24.21 7.32 -7.94
CA GLN A 82 22.81 6.92 -7.67
C GLN A 82 22.17 6.24 -8.88
N LEU A 83 22.39 6.77 -10.09
CA LEU A 83 21.90 6.13 -11.32
C LEU A 83 22.56 4.77 -11.54
N GLN A 84 23.84 4.59 -11.19
CA GLN A 84 24.55 3.32 -11.34
C GLN A 84 24.18 2.27 -10.27
N ASP A 85 23.51 2.64 -9.18
CA ASP A 85 22.95 1.66 -8.22
C ASP A 85 21.66 1.02 -8.77
N VAL A 86 20.97 1.69 -9.70
CA VAL A 86 19.67 1.25 -10.23
C VAL A 86 19.72 0.81 -11.70
N PHE A 87 20.53 1.46 -12.52
CA PHE A 87 20.69 1.18 -13.94
C PHE A 87 22.07 0.59 -14.22
N THR A 88 22.17 -0.28 -15.22
CA THR A 88 23.47 -0.73 -15.70
C THR A 88 24.27 0.45 -16.26
N PRO A 89 25.61 0.47 -16.15
CA PRO A 89 26.43 1.54 -16.72
C PRO A 89 26.17 1.80 -18.21
N ALA A 90 25.80 0.76 -18.96
CA ALA A 90 25.44 0.84 -20.37
C ALA A 90 24.14 1.63 -20.63
N LEU A 91 23.15 1.52 -19.74
CA LEU A 91 21.86 2.20 -19.90
C LEU A 91 21.88 3.65 -19.42
N VAL A 92 22.76 3.99 -18.46
CA VAL A 92 22.80 5.35 -17.87
C VAL A 92 22.95 6.45 -18.93
N GLY A 93 23.83 6.27 -19.92
CA GLY A 93 24.07 7.27 -20.96
C GLY A 93 22.84 7.54 -21.85
N PRO A 94 22.32 6.53 -22.57
CA PRO A 94 21.11 6.67 -23.39
C PRO A 94 19.90 7.19 -22.60
N LEU A 95 19.76 6.74 -21.35
CA LEU A 95 18.67 7.16 -20.48
C LEU A 95 18.80 8.63 -20.08
N GLN A 96 20.02 9.11 -19.81
CA GLN A 96 20.27 10.53 -19.54
C GLN A 96 20.00 11.39 -20.77
N GLU A 97 20.38 10.94 -21.97
CA GLU A 97 20.10 11.66 -23.22
C GLU A 97 18.59 11.78 -23.46
N PHE A 98 17.85 10.67 -23.38
CA PHE A 98 16.38 10.68 -23.40
C PHE A 98 15.79 11.63 -22.34
N TRP A 99 16.39 11.66 -21.15
CA TRP A 99 15.95 12.54 -20.08
C TRP A 99 16.14 14.03 -20.39
N GLN A 100 17.19 14.40 -21.10
CA GLN A 100 17.48 15.80 -21.45
C GLN A 100 16.64 16.30 -22.63
N GLU A 101 16.25 15.43 -23.55
CA GLU A 101 15.47 15.79 -24.74
C GLU A 101 13.98 16.10 -24.47
N SER A 102 13.40 15.54 -23.40
CA SER A 102 11.96 15.64 -23.12
C SER A 102 11.61 16.87 -22.24
N PRO A 103 10.54 17.63 -22.55
CA PRO A 103 10.05 18.75 -21.73
C PRO A 103 8.96 18.38 -20.70
N LYS A 104 8.59 17.10 -20.50
CA LYS A 104 7.41 16.67 -19.69
C LYS A 104 7.70 16.17 -18.26
N THR A 105 6.69 15.69 -17.54
CA THR A 105 6.73 15.23 -16.14
C THR A 105 7.39 13.83 -16.01
N CYS A 106 7.87 13.46 -14.81
CA CYS A 106 8.56 12.17 -14.61
C CYS A 106 7.69 10.94 -14.91
N THR A 107 6.39 10.98 -14.61
CA THR A 107 5.43 9.88 -14.85
C THR A 107 5.05 9.64 -16.31
N LYS A 108 5.29 10.62 -17.19
CA LYS A 108 5.18 10.43 -18.65
C LYS A 108 6.48 9.96 -19.28
N ARG A 109 7.62 10.16 -18.60
CA ARG A 109 8.96 9.80 -19.09
C ARG A 109 9.37 8.40 -18.70
N PHE A 110 9.04 7.95 -17.50
CA PHE A 110 9.52 6.67 -16.99
C PHE A 110 8.46 5.96 -16.17
N PRO A 111 8.41 4.62 -16.21
CA PRO A 111 7.48 3.85 -15.41
C PRO A 111 7.57 4.19 -13.91
N ALA A 112 6.41 4.40 -13.30
CA ALA A 112 6.22 4.61 -11.88
C ALA A 112 5.66 3.31 -11.26
N LEU A 113 6.21 2.90 -10.13
CA LEU A 113 5.74 1.67 -9.49
C LEU A 113 4.44 1.94 -8.73
N ASN A 114 3.35 1.31 -9.16
CA ASN A 114 2.19 1.11 -8.29
C ASN A 114 2.03 -0.37 -7.91
N HIS A 115 2.15 -1.32 -8.83
CA HIS A 115 2.19 -2.76 -8.51
C HIS A 115 2.87 -3.55 -9.65
N ILE A 116 3.97 -4.27 -9.38
CA ILE A 116 4.51 -5.25 -10.36
C ILE A 116 3.69 -6.53 -10.20
N HIS A 117 2.95 -6.92 -11.24
CA HIS A 117 2.15 -8.15 -11.19
C HIS A 117 2.95 -9.36 -11.69
N SER A 118 3.92 -9.14 -12.58
CA SER A 118 4.63 -10.23 -13.27
C SER A 118 6.13 -9.96 -13.41
N THR A 119 6.94 -10.87 -12.86
CA THR A 119 8.40 -10.89 -13.02
C THR A 119 8.88 -12.31 -13.27
N VAL A 120 9.60 -12.51 -14.37
CA VAL A 120 10.28 -13.75 -14.72
C VAL A 120 11.77 -13.57 -14.44
N VAL A 121 12.35 -14.48 -13.68
CA VAL A 121 13.80 -14.48 -13.37
C VAL A 121 14.43 -15.72 -14.01
N ASP A 122 15.45 -15.54 -14.83
CA ASP A 122 16.21 -16.59 -15.48
C ASP A 122 17.70 -16.40 -15.19
N GLY A 123 18.18 -17.07 -14.15
CA GLY A 123 19.56 -16.91 -13.64
C GLY A 123 19.88 -15.47 -13.24
N ASP A 124 20.78 -14.84 -14.00
CA ASP A 124 21.22 -13.46 -13.82
C ASP A 124 20.45 -12.44 -14.68
N HIS A 125 19.44 -12.90 -15.44
CA HIS A 125 18.54 -12.05 -16.20
C HIS A 125 17.14 -12.05 -15.58
N ALA A 126 16.44 -10.93 -15.67
CA ALA A 126 15.03 -10.89 -15.34
C ALA A 126 14.28 -9.97 -16.29
N GLN A 127 13.02 -10.30 -16.52
CA GLN A 127 12.10 -9.45 -17.24
C GLN A 127 10.89 -9.16 -16.35
N THR A 128 10.52 -7.88 -16.28
CA THR A 128 9.39 -7.42 -15.49
C THR A 128 8.62 -6.38 -16.27
N GLU A 129 7.40 -6.12 -15.83
CA GLU A 129 6.66 -4.95 -16.28
C GLU A 129 6.89 -3.76 -15.34
N ALA A 130 6.67 -2.56 -15.84
CA ALA A 130 6.49 -1.38 -15.02
C ALA A 130 5.44 -0.44 -15.61
N SER A 131 4.57 0.11 -14.78
CA SER A 131 3.41 0.91 -15.20
C SER A 131 3.81 2.33 -15.62
N LEU A 132 3.32 2.77 -16.78
CA LEU A 132 3.38 4.15 -17.21
C LEU A 132 2.15 4.90 -16.70
N SER A 133 2.35 5.86 -15.81
CA SER A 133 1.26 6.62 -15.17
C SER A 133 0.22 5.69 -14.50
N PHE A 134 -0.98 6.22 -14.24
CA PHE A 134 -2.10 5.50 -13.61
C PHE A 134 -3.01 4.80 -14.61
N SER A 135 -2.76 4.99 -15.91
CA SER A 135 -3.31 4.09 -16.91
C SER A 135 -2.77 2.69 -16.65
N ILE A 136 -3.59 1.66 -16.85
CA ILE A 136 -3.24 0.22 -16.71
C ILE A 136 -2.20 -0.21 -17.78
N LYS A 137 -1.44 0.74 -18.34
CA LYS A 137 -0.47 0.57 -19.39
C LYS A 137 0.89 0.33 -18.76
N SER A 138 1.48 -0.83 -19.05
CA SER A 138 2.83 -1.16 -18.61
C SER A 138 3.79 -1.17 -19.79
N VAL A 139 5.08 -1.17 -19.51
CA VAL A 139 6.12 -1.47 -20.48
C VAL A 139 7.04 -2.55 -19.93
N PRO A 140 7.61 -3.39 -20.80
CA PRO A 140 8.61 -4.35 -20.37
C PRO A 140 9.92 -3.65 -19.99
N LEU A 141 10.54 -4.15 -18.93
CA LEU A 141 11.86 -3.80 -18.46
C LEU A 141 12.69 -5.07 -18.34
N ASP A 142 13.94 -5.01 -18.82
CA ASP A 142 14.91 -6.06 -18.57
C ASP A 142 15.86 -5.64 -17.46
N LEU A 143 16.25 -6.61 -16.63
CA LEU A 143 17.19 -6.44 -15.54
C LEU A 143 18.32 -7.46 -15.64
N LEU A 144 19.48 -7.06 -15.13
CA LEU A 144 20.67 -7.88 -15.02
C LEU A 144 21.14 -7.90 -13.56
N ARG A 145 21.52 -9.08 -13.07
CA ARG A 145 22.23 -9.23 -11.81
C ARG A 145 23.72 -9.07 -12.05
N GLY A 146 24.34 -8.11 -11.38
CA GLY A 146 25.79 -7.92 -11.42
C GLY A 146 26.55 -8.95 -10.59
N ASP A 147 27.88 -8.95 -10.72
CA ASP A 147 28.78 -9.78 -9.90
C ASP A 147 28.63 -9.53 -8.40
N ASP A 148 28.19 -8.32 -8.03
CA ASP A 148 27.85 -7.89 -6.68
C ASP A 148 26.49 -8.42 -6.16
N LYS A 149 25.85 -9.31 -6.94
CA LYS A 149 24.53 -9.90 -6.68
C LYS A 149 23.38 -8.89 -6.59
N LYS A 150 23.60 -7.64 -7.03
CA LYS A 150 22.55 -6.62 -7.12
C LYS A 150 21.89 -6.61 -8.49
N TRP A 151 20.57 -6.44 -8.49
CA TRP A 151 19.77 -6.25 -9.70
C TRP A 151 19.85 -4.80 -10.17
N ARG A 152 19.96 -4.59 -11.48
CA ARG A 152 19.90 -3.27 -12.13
C ARG A 152 19.09 -3.36 -13.41
N ILE A 153 18.37 -2.30 -13.76
CA ILE A 153 17.67 -2.19 -15.04
C ILE A 153 18.71 -2.11 -16.15
N SER A 154 18.66 -3.08 -17.07
CA SER A 154 19.61 -3.23 -18.16
C SER A 154 19.06 -2.71 -19.48
N ALA A 155 17.74 -2.80 -19.71
CA ALA A 155 17.09 -2.27 -20.90
C ALA A 155 15.66 -1.77 -20.64
N VAL A 156 15.29 -0.75 -21.41
CA VAL A 156 13.94 -0.21 -21.58
C VAL A 156 13.85 0.37 -22.98
N ASP A 157 12.72 0.18 -23.66
CA ASP A 157 12.53 0.74 -25.00
C ASP A 157 12.28 2.25 -24.93
N LEU A 158 13.34 3.04 -25.13
CA LEU A 158 13.25 4.50 -25.11
C LEU A 158 12.45 5.05 -26.31
N SER A 159 12.35 4.32 -27.43
CA SER A 159 11.56 4.75 -28.59
C SER A 159 10.07 4.66 -28.28
N LEU A 160 9.67 3.56 -27.62
CA LEU A 160 8.33 3.38 -27.09
C LEU A 160 7.95 4.50 -26.11
N LEU A 161 8.85 4.85 -25.19
CA LEU A 161 8.61 5.94 -24.24
C LEU A 161 8.44 7.29 -24.95
N ARG A 162 9.25 7.57 -26.00
CA ARG A 162 9.09 8.77 -26.84
C ARG A 162 7.75 8.81 -27.57
N GLU A 163 7.27 7.66 -28.08
CA GLU A 163 5.98 7.57 -28.76
C GLU A 163 4.81 7.77 -27.77
N TYR A 164 4.88 7.12 -26.61
CA TYR A 164 3.92 7.29 -25.54
C TYR A 164 3.85 8.74 -25.06
N GLU A 165 5.01 9.39 -24.91
CA GLU A 165 5.09 10.79 -24.55
C GLU A 165 4.35 11.67 -25.57
N LYS A 166 4.52 11.41 -26.86
CA LYS A 166 3.91 12.20 -27.95
C LYS A 166 2.40 11.95 -28.07
N THR A 167 1.96 10.70 -27.93
CA THR A 167 0.60 10.27 -28.34
C THR A 167 -0.32 9.87 -27.20
N GLY A 168 0.23 9.58 -26.01
CA GLY A 168 -0.50 8.96 -24.89
C GLY A 168 -0.94 7.51 -25.15
N ARG A 169 -0.45 6.89 -26.24
CA ARG A 169 -0.78 5.52 -26.65
C ARG A 169 0.48 4.67 -26.71
N LEU A 170 0.32 3.40 -26.37
CA LEU A 170 1.32 2.38 -26.62
C LEU A 170 0.84 1.58 -27.84
N PRO A 171 1.74 1.14 -28.73
CA PRO A 171 1.39 0.24 -29.82
C PRO A 171 0.97 -1.15 -29.30
N ASP A 172 0.13 -1.84 -30.09
CA ASP A 172 -0.50 -3.12 -29.73
C ASP A 172 0.50 -4.27 -29.51
N ASP A 173 1.73 -4.13 -30.04
CA ASP A 173 2.81 -5.10 -29.85
C ASP A 173 3.28 -5.16 -28.39
N VAL A 174 3.20 -4.05 -27.65
CA VAL A 174 3.53 -4.02 -26.22
C VAL A 174 2.55 -4.84 -25.40
N ASP A 175 1.26 -4.76 -25.70
CA ASP A 175 0.23 -5.57 -25.02
C ASP A 175 0.47 -7.07 -25.27
N ASN A 176 0.92 -7.45 -26.46
CA ASN A 176 1.29 -8.82 -26.79
C ASN A 176 2.54 -9.28 -25.99
N GLN A 177 3.57 -8.42 -25.89
CA GLN A 177 4.77 -8.71 -25.10
C GLN A 177 4.47 -8.88 -23.61
N LEU A 178 3.63 -8.01 -23.05
CA LEU A 178 3.18 -8.10 -21.65
C LEU A 178 2.34 -9.35 -21.41
N THR A 179 1.42 -9.69 -22.32
CA THR A 179 0.62 -10.92 -22.22
C THR A 179 1.53 -12.16 -22.18
N ALA A 180 2.54 -12.21 -23.05
CA ALA A 180 3.52 -13.30 -23.06
C ALA A 180 4.39 -13.32 -21.78
N LEU A 181 4.74 -12.16 -21.22
CA LEU A 181 5.44 -12.06 -19.94
C LEU A 181 4.56 -12.61 -18.80
N TYR A 182 3.27 -12.27 -18.77
CA TYR A 182 2.34 -12.72 -17.73
C TYR A 182 2.18 -14.24 -17.74
N GLN A 183 2.03 -14.83 -18.93
CA GLN A 183 1.94 -16.29 -19.08
C GLN A 183 3.19 -16.98 -18.55
N ARG A 184 4.39 -16.50 -18.93
CA ARG A 184 5.66 -17.07 -18.44
C ARG A 184 5.84 -16.89 -16.94
N ALA A 185 5.43 -15.75 -16.37
CA ALA A 185 5.50 -15.52 -14.93
C ALA A 185 4.58 -16.48 -14.16
N GLU A 186 3.38 -16.71 -14.69
CA GLU A 186 2.42 -17.65 -14.11
C GLU A 186 2.93 -19.10 -14.19
N GLU A 187 3.49 -19.51 -15.32
CA GLU A 187 4.13 -20.82 -15.50
C GLU A 187 5.31 -21.02 -14.54
N GLN A 188 6.20 -20.03 -14.42
CA GLN A 188 7.32 -20.11 -13.48
C GLN A 188 6.83 -20.21 -12.03
N GLN A 189 5.78 -19.49 -11.66
CA GLN A 189 5.20 -19.58 -10.32
C GLN A 189 4.50 -20.92 -10.06
N LYS A 190 3.89 -21.54 -11.08
CA LYS A 190 3.33 -22.89 -11.00
C LYS A 190 4.41 -23.95 -10.82
N ASN A 191 5.53 -23.81 -11.54
CA ASN A 191 6.65 -24.75 -11.50
C ASN A 191 7.46 -24.63 -10.19
N TYR A 192 7.56 -23.42 -9.64
CA TYR A 192 8.34 -23.12 -8.43
C TYR A 192 7.52 -22.29 -7.42
N PRO A 193 6.58 -22.91 -6.69
CA PRO A 193 5.74 -22.21 -5.73
C PRO A 193 6.55 -21.75 -4.52
N ALA A 194 6.40 -20.48 -4.13
CA ALA A 194 7.01 -19.97 -2.90
C ALA A 194 6.41 -20.70 -1.67
N PRO A 195 7.22 -21.07 -0.67
CA PRO A 195 6.71 -21.75 0.52
C PRO A 195 5.76 -20.84 1.30
N VAL A 196 4.61 -21.41 1.68
CA VAL A 196 3.68 -20.76 2.60
C VAL A 196 4.38 -20.67 3.95
N LYS A 197 4.81 -19.46 4.35
CA LYS A 197 5.31 -19.22 5.71
C LYS A 197 4.23 -19.64 6.72
N LYS A 198 4.35 -20.85 7.27
CA LYS A 198 3.69 -21.22 8.53
C LYS A 198 4.41 -20.44 9.61
N SER A 199 3.73 -19.45 10.20
CA SER A 199 4.18 -18.82 11.44
C SER A 199 4.34 -19.92 12.48
N THR A 200 5.58 -20.32 12.74
CA THR A 200 5.92 -21.30 13.77
C THR A 200 6.91 -20.62 14.68
N ASP A 201 6.38 -19.88 15.65
CA ASP A 201 7.15 -19.50 16.84
C ASP A 201 7.31 -20.79 17.66
N SER A 202 8.51 -21.37 17.62
CA SER A 202 8.91 -22.47 18.49
C SER A 202 10.08 -21.99 19.33
N ILE A 203 9.76 -21.68 20.58
CA ILE A 203 10.68 -21.38 21.67
C ILE A 203 11.60 -22.58 21.88
N ALA A 204 12.91 -22.35 21.85
CA ALA A 204 13.91 -23.33 22.28
C ALA A 204 14.19 -23.15 23.79
N GLU A 205 14.05 -24.22 24.57
CA GLU A 205 14.56 -24.31 25.95
C GLU A 205 16.08 -24.58 25.97
N PRO A 206 16.82 -24.10 26.99
CA PRO A 206 18.25 -24.35 27.11
C PRO A 206 18.58 -25.65 27.85
N ALA A 207 19.68 -26.26 27.43
CA ALA A 207 20.25 -27.49 27.96
C ALA A 207 20.85 -27.33 29.37
N THR A 208 20.61 -28.33 30.21
CA THR A 208 21.27 -28.59 31.50
C THR A 208 22.71 -29.10 31.31
N LEU A 209 23.66 -28.55 32.07
CA LEU A 209 24.96 -29.17 32.34
C LEU A 209 25.13 -29.34 33.86
N ALA A 210 25.39 -30.58 34.25
CA ALA A 210 25.69 -30.99 35.62
C ALA A 210 27.21 -31.03 35.85
N GLY A 211 27.63 -30.78 37.10
CA GLY A 211 28.90 -31.27 37.61
C GLY A 211 29.61 -30.33 38.59
N SER A 212 29.56 -30.66 39.89
CA SER A 212 30.74 -30.85 40.74
C SER A 212 30.34 -30.85 42.22
N SER A 213 30.77 -31.92 42.91
CA SER A 213 30.62 -32.19 44.34
C SER A 213 31.31 -31.17 45.25
N MET A 214 30.83 -31.03 46.49
CA MET A 214 31.65 -31.15 47.71
C MET A 214 30.72 -31.32 48.94
N GLU A 215 30.83 -32.46 49.62
CA GLU A 215 30.27 -32.66 50.97
C GLU A 215 31.21 -32.05 52.01
N VAL A 216 30.69 -31.14 52.84
CA VAL A 216 31.19 -30.92 54.20
C VAL A 216 29.98 -30.68 55.12
N THR A 217 29.80 -31.60 56.05
CA THR A 217 28.84 -31.57 57.17
C THR A 217 29.19 -30.49 58.20
N LEU A 218 28.23 -29.64 58.60
CA LEU A 218 27.77 -29.55 60.01
C LEU A 218 26.56 -28.62 60.23
N SER A 219 25.74 -29.03 61.21
CA SER A 219 24.75 -28.30 62.02
C SER A 219 23.51 -27.70 61.33
N LYS A 220 22.41 -28.45 61.45
CA LYS A 220 21.03 -27.95 61.33
C LYS A 220 20.73 -26.90 62.41
N PRO A 221 19.97 -25.85 62.08
CA PRO A 221 18.85 -25.44 62.90
C PRO A 221 17.56 -25.98 62.26
N VAL A 222 16.74 -26.55 63.12
CA VAL A 222 15.40 -27.03 62.81
C VAL A 222 14.54 -25.84 62.37
N PHE A 223 14.15 -25.81 61.09
CA PHE A 223 12.88 -25.23 60.66
C PHE A 223 12.27 -26.17 59.62
N SER A 224 11.44 -27.07 60.14
CA SER A 224 10.49 -27.88 59.42
C SER A 224 9.42 -26.99 58.78
N GLU A 225 9.35 -26.92 57.45
CA GLU A 225 8.09 -27.03 56.69
C GLU A 225 8.43 -27.17 55.18
N PRO A 226 8.11 -28.31 54.53
CA PRO A 226 8.16 -28.47 53.06
C PRO A 226 7.33 -27.43 52.30
N GLY A 227 6.45 -26.69 52.99
CA GLY A 227 5.60 -25.65 52.43
C GLY A 227 6.29 -24.32 52.15
N ALA A 228 7.45 -24.01 52.74
CA ALA A 228 8.09 -22.69 52.59
C ALA A 228 8.69 -22.48 51.18
N TRP A 229 9.41 -23.48 50.65
CA TRP A 229 9.95 -23.44 49.28
C TRP A 229 8.85 -23.48 48.20
N LEU A 230 7.78 -24.24 48.45
CA LEU A 230 6.59 -24.23 47.59
C LEU A 230 5.89 -22.85 47.60
N ARG A 231 5.82 -22.18 48.75
CA ARG A 231 5.29 -20.81 48.87
C ARG A 231 6.19 -19.81 48.12
N ILE A 232 7.51 -19.88 48.27
CA ILE A 232 8.46 -18.99 47.57
C ILE A 232 8.36 -19.18 46.05
N GLY A 233 8.33 -20.42 45.55
CA GLY A 233 8.13 -20.71 44.13
C GLY A 233 6.78 -20.23 43.59
N LYS A 234 5.71 -20.34 44.40
CA LYS A 234 4.37 -19.84 44.06
C LYS A 234 4.33 -18.32 43.99
N TYR A 235 4.96 -17.62 44.92
CA TYR A 235 5.06 -16.14 44.88
C TYR A 235 5.95 -15.65 43.72
N ALA A 236 7.03 -16.37 43.39
CA ALA A 236 7.85 -16.06 42.21
C ALA A 236 7.08 -16.25 40.89
N LEU A 237 6.22 -17.27 40.80
CA LEU A 237 5.34 -17.47 39.65
C LEU A 237 4.26 -16.38 39.57
N TYR A 238 3.70 -15.96 40.71
CA TYR A 238 2.75 -14.85 40.76
C TYR A 238 3.38 -13.52 40.35
N THR A 239 4.57 -13.19 40.82
CA THR A 239 5.26 -11.97 40.41
C THR A 239 5.60 -12.00 38.92
N LEU A 240 6.07 -13.12 38.37
CA LEU A 240 6.31 -13.27 36.94
C LEU A 240 5.02 -13.09 36.13
N THR A 241 3.90 -13.70 36.56
CA THR A 241 2.60 -13.57 35.91
C THR A 241 2.11 -12.12 35.92
N ILE A 242 2.26 -11.42 37.05
CA ILE A 242 1.89 -10.00 37.19
C ILE A 242 2.76 -9.14 36.27
N LEU A 243 4.07 -9.38 36.19
CA LEU A 243 4.97 -8.65 35.30
C LEU A 243 4.64 -8.86 33.82
N VAL A 244 4.29 -10.08 33.42
CA VAL A 244 3.82 -10.38 32.06
C VAL A 244 2.51 -9.66 31.76
N LEU A 245 1.55 -9.69 32.69
CA LEU A 245 0.27 -8.96 32.55
C LEU A 245 0.50 -7.44 32.45
N LEU A 246 1.38 -6.88 33.27
CA LEU A 246 1.76 -5.46 33.20
C LEU A 246 2.43 -5.14 31.87
N GLY A 247 3.33 -5.99 31.39
CA GLY A 247 3.95 -5.86 30.06
C GLY A 247 2.91 -5.86 28.94
N LEU A 248 1.94 -6.77 28.99
CA LEU A 248 0.83 -6.82 28.04
C LEU A 248 -0.07 -5.58 28.12
N VAL A 249 -0.35 -5.06 29.33
CA VAL A 249 -1.10 -3.82 29.52
C VAL A 249 -0.35 -2.63 28.93
N VAL A 250 0.97 -2.53 29.15
CA VAL A 250 1.80 -1.46 28.57
C VAL A 250 1.84 -1.56 27.04
N LEU A 251 2.02 -2.77 26.49
CA LEU A 251 1.97 -3.00 25.04
C LEU A 251 0.60 -2.62 24.46
N PHE A 252 -0.49 -2.99 25.14
CA PHE A 252 -1.84 -2.62 24.74
C PHE A 252 -2.07 -1.11 24.85
N TRP A 253 -1.51 -0.45 25.87
CA TRP A 253 -1.63 0.99 26.09
C TRP A 253 -0.85 1.80 25.06
N ILE A 254 0.38 1.37 24.72
CA ILE A 254 1.18 1.95 23.63
C ILE A 254 0.46 1.74 22.29
N GLY A 255 0.02 0.51 22.02
CA GLY A 255 -0.75 0.19 20.80
C GLY A 255 -2.05 1.01 20.71
N TYR A 256 -2.76 1.19 21.82
CA TYR A 256 -3.96 2.02 21.91
C TYR A 256 -3.63 3.50 21.66
N GLY A 257 -2.54 4.00 22.25
CA GLY A 257 -2.10 5.38 22.12
C GLY A 257 -1.74 5.75 20.68
N VAL A 258 -1.04 4.85 19.97
CA VAL A 258 -0.66 5.00 18.56
C VAL A 258 -1.88 4.86 17.65
N VAL A 259 -2.75 3.87 17.89
CA VAL A 259 -3.91 3.61 17.02
C VAL A 259 -5.03 4.65 17.19
N PHE A 260 -5.15 5.27 18.37
CA PHE A 260 -6.19 6.26 18.67
C PHE A 260 -5.67 7.69 18.88
N GLY A 261 -4.40 7.97 18.53
CA GLY A 261 -3.80 9.32 18.57
C GLY A 261 -4.65 10.37 17.86
N GLY A 262 -4.95 10.12 16.58
CA GLY A 262 -5.75 11.04 15.77
C GLY A 262 -7.18 11.28 16.25
N HIS A 263 -7.79 10.32 16.96
CA HIS A 263 -9.08 10.55 17.60
C HIS A 263 -9.00 11.52 18.79
N ARG A 264 -7.91 11.45 19.57
CA ARG A 264 -7.68 12.39 20.68
C ARG A 264 -7.38 13.78 20.13
N ARG A 265 -6.52 13.86 19.10
CA ARG A 265 -6.20 15.12 18.42
C ARG A 265 -7.45 15.77 17.83
N PHE A 266 -8.29 15.00 17.13
CA PHE A 266 -9.56 15.49 16.60
C PHE A 266 -10.47 16.07 17.67
N ARG A 267 -10.57 15.45 18.85
CA ARG A 267 -11.37 15.99 19.95
C ARG A 267 -10.86 17.35 20.40
N ALA A 268 -9.55 17.51 20.56
CA ALA A 268 -8.95 18.80 20.88
C ALA A 268 -9.21 19.84 19.77
N LEU A 269 -9.13 19.44 18.50
CA LEU A 269 -9.42 20.33 17.36
C LEU A 269 -10.89 20.75 17.26
N CYS A 270 -11.83 20.01 17.87
CA CYS A 270 -13.22 20.44 17.95
C CYS A 270 -13.42 21.64 18.90
N GLU A 271 -12.44 21.91 19.76
CA GLU A 271 -12.42 23.01 20.72
C GLU A 271 -11.51 24.16 20.24
N ASP A 272 -10.86 24.04 19.08
CA ASP A 272 -9.97 25.06 18.52
C ASP A 272 -10.78 26.23 17.92
N GLU A 273 -10.85 27.33 18.65
CA GLU A 273 -11.56 28.53 18.22
C GLU A 273 -10.95 29.18 16.97
N SER A 274 -9.64 29.00 16.71
CA SER A 274 -8.95 29.60 15.55
C SER A 274 -9.53 29.13 14.22
N LEU A 275 -10.22 27.98 14.20
CA LEU A 275 -10.90 27.50 13.01
C LEU A 275 -12.05 28.41 12.57
N HIS A 276 -12.61 29.23 13.46
CA HIS A 276 -13.65 30.20 13.08
C HIS A 276 -13.14 31.33 12.21
N GLU A 277 -11.82 31.57 12.18
CA GLU A 277 -11.19 32.52 11.27
C GLU A 277 -11.26 32.05 9.81
N MET A 278 -11.33 30.73 9.59
CA MET A 278 -11.49 30.15 8.27
C MET A 278 -12.95 30.24 7.81
N PRO A 279 -13.22 30.74 6.59
CA PRO A 279 -14.57 30.83 6.05
C PRO A 279 -15.31 29.49 6.13
N ALA A 280 -16.62 29.56 6.39
CA ALA A 280 -17.44 28.35 6.56
C ALA A 280 -17.41 27.44 5.32
N SER A 281 -17.35 28.01 4.12
CA SER A 281 -17.24 27.27 2.85
C SER A 281 -15.94 26.47 2.76
N GLU A 282 -14.82 27.09 3.15
CA GLU A 282 -13.50 26.45 3.16
C GLU A 282 -13.41 25.37 4.24
N ARG A 283 -13.95 25.64 5.44
CA ARG A 283 -14.06 24.60 6.49
C ARG A 283 -14.91 23.43 6.03
N TRP A 284 -16.02 23.67 5.33
CA TRP A 284 -16.88 22.62 4.79
C TRP A 284 -16.11 21.75 3.81
N ALA A 285 -15.36 22.39 2.89
CA ALA A 285 -14.53 21.69 1.92
C ALA A 285 -13.48 20.80 2.59
N MET A 286 -12.75 21.32 3.57
CA MET A 286 -11.76 20.55 4.32
C MET A 286 -12.40 19.43 5.16
N ALA A 287 -13.61 19.65 5.69
CA ALA A 287 -14.33 18.67 6.48
C ALA A 287 -14.67 17.38 5.69
N VAL A 288 -14.74 17.44 4.36
CA VAL A 288 -14.89 16.25 3.50
C VAL A 288 -13.74 15.26 3.72
N GLY A 289 -12.49 15.74 3.83
CA GLY A 289 -11.31 14.89 4.03
C GLY A 289 -11.07 14.42 5.47
N ALA A 290 -11.85 14.94 6.44
CA ALA A 290 -11.64 14.68 7.86
C ALA A 290 -11.60 13.19 8.28
N PRO A 291 -12.31 12.23 7.63
CA PRO A 291 -12.19 10.82 7.99
C PRO A 291 -10.75 10.29 7.91
N TYR A 292 -9.98 10.70 6.90
CA TYR A 292 -8.56 10.31 6.81
C TYR A 292 -7.69 11.11 7.77
N ALA A 293 -7.98 12.39 8.00
CA ALA A 293 -7.26 13.22 8.98
C ALA A 293 -7.27 12.59 10.37
N ILE A 294 -8.44 12.09 10.79
CA ILE A 294 -8.60 11.45 12.10
C ILE A 294 -7.86 10.11 12.16
N VAL A 295 -7.91 9.30 11.10
CA VAL A 295 -7.29 7.96 11.09
C VAL A 295 -5.77 8.03 10.96
N SER A 296 -5.26 9.04 10.25
CA SER A 296 -3.82 9.25 10.01
C SER A 296 -3.19 10.29 10.94
N ASP A 297 -3.91 10.78 11.95
CA ASP A 297 -3.42 11.70 12.99
C ASP A 297 -2.87 13.04 12.49
N TYR A 298 -3.45 13.60 11.43
CA TYR A 298 -3.13 14.94 10.93
C TYR A 298 -4.29 15.94 11.15
N HIS A 299 -3.97 17.23 11.00
CA HIS A 299 -4.94 18.29 11.19
C HIS A 299 -5.89 18.38 9.99
N TRP A 300 -7.21 18.35 10.24
CA TRP A 300 -8.19 18.24 9.15
C TRP A 300 -8.38 19.50 8.30
N ALA A 301 -8.16 20.70 8.87
CA ALA A 301 -8.42 21.99 8.18
C ALA A 301 -7.20 22.81 7.71
N LYS A 302 -6.00 22.58 8.27
CA LYS A 302 -4.81 23.40 8.03
C LYS A 302 -3.56 22.54 8.02
N ARG A 303 -2.51 23.00 7.35
CA ARG A 303 -1.21 22.34 7.38
C ARG A 303 -0.57 22.58 8.76
N VAL A 304 -0.04 21.53 9.37
CA VAL A 304 0.69 21.65 10.64
C VAL A 304 2.03 20.95 10.49
N VAL A 305 3.10 21.71 10.68
CA VAL A 305 4.48 21.21 10.72
C VAL A 305 4.90 21.12 12.18
N ASP A 306 5.54 20.01 12.55
CA ASP A 306 6.08 19.87 13.91
C ASP A 306 7.11 20.95 14.21
N SER A 307 7.09 21.48 15.42
CA SER A 307 8.09 22.46 15.86
C SER A 307 9.47 21.85 16.02
N ASP A 308 9.56 20.54 16.29
CA ASP A 308 10.83 19.81 16.30
C ASP A 308 11.27 19.52 14.86
N PRO A 309 12.43 20.07 14.41
CA PRO A 309 12.94 19.83 13.07
C PRO A 309 13.16 18.36 12.71
N GLN A 310 13.49 17.50 13.70
CA GLN A 310 13.71 16.08 13.45
C GLN A 310 12.40 15.35 13.17
N GLU A 311 11.39 15.56 14.00
CA GLU A 311 10.09 14.92 13.82
C GLU A 311 9.37 15.50 12.59
N ALA A 312 9.50 16.81 12.31
CA ALA A 312 8.99 17.42 11.08
C ALA A 312 9.58 16.77 9.82
N ARG A 313 10.89 16.52 9.82
CA ARG A 313 11.57 15.85 8.71
C ARG A 313 11.11 14.40 8.55
N LYS A 314 10.94 13.66 9.64
CA LYS A 314 10.46 12.29 9.62
C LYS A 314 9.01 12.19 9.12
N GLN A 315 8.14 13.09 9.57
CA GLN A 315 6.76 13.21 9.07
C GLN A 315 6.75 13.49 7.56
N TYR A 316 7.58 14.43 7.11
CA TYR A 316 7.75 14.73 5.69
C TYR A 316 8.16 13.49 4.89
N GLN A 317 9.21 12.77 5.33
CA GLN A 317 9.71 11.58 4.66
C GLN A 317 8.66 10.47 4.59
N ASN A 318 7.98 10.19 5.70
CA ASN A 318 6.91 9.19 5.74
C ASN A 318 5.75 9.55 4.80
N GLU A 319 5.40 10.83 4.69
CA GLU A 319 4.32 11.28 3.81
C GLU A 319 4.72 11.18 2.33
N VAL A 320 5.96 11.55 1.98
CA VAL A 320 6.52 11.36 0.62
C VAL A 320 6.54 9.87 0.26
N GLU A 321 7.02 9.01 1.14
CA GLU A 321 7.05 7.55 0.91
C GLU A 321 5.64 6.96 0.78
N SER A 322 4.68 7.44 1.57
CA SER A 322 3.27 7.04 1.50
C SER A 322 2.62 7.47 0.18
N LEU A 323 2.82 8.73 -0.22
CA LEU A 323 2.33 9.27 -1.50
C LEU A 323 2.92 8.49 -2.69
N ALA A 324 4.22 8.22 -2.66
CA ALA A 324 4.90 7.43 -3.69
C ALA A 324 4.39 5.99 -3.73
N GLY A 325 4.40 5.28 -2.60
CA GLY A 325 4.14 3.85 -2.54
C GLY A 325 2.66 3.45 -2.63
N MET A 326 1.74 4.33 -2.22
CA MET A 326 0.30 4.03 -2.21
C MET A 326 -0.48 4.71 -3.34
N TRP A 327 0.07 5.80 -3.87
CA TRP A 327 -0.62 6.68 -4.81
C TRP A 327 0.21 7.03 -6.03
N GLY A 328 1.45 6.57 -6.18
CA GLY A 328 2.32 6.94 -7.29
C GLY A 328 2.51 8.46 -7.42
N VAL A 329 2.38 9.20 -6.32
CA VAL A 329 2.52 10.66 -6.28
C VAL A 329 3.93 10.97 -5.80
N TYR A 330 4.71 11.56 -6.70
CA TYR A 330 6.10 11.87 -6.45
C TYR A 330 6.28 13.38 -6.37
N ASP A 331 5.49 14.16 -7.08
CA ASP A 331 5.65 15.61 -7.22
C ASP A 331 4.29 16.30 -7.41
N ARG A 332 4.34 17.60 -7.67
CA ARG A 332 3.15 18.41 -7.96
C ARG A 332 2.34 17.89 -9.14
N GLU A 333 3.00 17.53 -10.23
CA GLU A 333 2.31 17.19 -11.47
C GLU A 333 1.59 15.84 -11.33
N THR A 334 2.26 14.86 -10.76
CA THR A 334 1.69 13.54 -10.45
C THR A 334 0.56 13.60 -9.42
N LEU A 335 0.66 14.51 -8.45
CA LEU A 335 -0.44 14.82 -7.54
C LEU A 335 -1.64 15.40 -8.29
N LEU A 336 -1.42 16.39 -9.16
CA LEU A 336 -2.49 17.01 -9.95
C LEU A 336 -3.15 16.01 -10.92
N GLU A 337 -2.37 15.09 -11.51
CA GLU A 337 -2.89 13.96 -12.30
C GLU A 337 -3.79 13.05 -11.45
N GLN A 338 -3.40 12.74 -10.21
CA GLN A 338 -4.22 11.95 -9.29
C GLN A 338 -5.50 12.65 -8.87
N LEU A 339 -5.40 13.92 -8.51
CA LEU A 339 -6.56 14.74 -8.17
C LEU A 339 -7.52 14.81 -9.36
N LEU A 340 -7.02 15.07 -10.56
CA LEU A 340 -7.82 15.12 -11.78
C LEU A 340 -8.49 13.76 -12.05
N SER A 341 -7.75 12.65 -11.95
CA SER A 341 -8.30 11.30 -12.13
C SER A 341 -9.46 11.02 -11.16
N LEU A 342 -9.28 11.33 -9.87
CA LEU A 342 -10.33 11.19 -8.86
C LEU A 342 -11.53 12.10 -9.16
N LEU A 343 -11.31 13.32 -9.65
CA LEU A 343 -12.39 14.24 -9.98
C LEU A 343 -13.17 13.79 -11.22
N GLN A 344 -12.49 13.27 -12.25
CA GLN A 344 -13.11 12.92 -13.54
C GLN A 344 -13.79 11.54 -13.54
N ALA A 345 -13.14 10.54 -12.98
CA ALA A 345 -13.61 9.16 -13.04
C ALA A 345 -13.50 8.44 -11.68
N GLY A 346 -12.33 8.46 -11.05
CA GLY A 346 -12.07 7.76 -9.79
C GLY A 346 -12.49 6.29 -9.79
N HIS A 347 -12.63 5.70 -8.61
CA HIS A 347 -13.09 4.30 -8.50
C HIS A 347 -14.60 4.16 -8.74
N ARG A 348 -15.37 5.26 -8.72
CA ARG A 348 -16.82 5.20 -8.96
C ARG A 348 -17.15 4.66 -10.33
N VAL A 349 -16.41 5.02 -11.39
CA VAL A 349 -16.68 4.54 -12.75
C VAL A 349 -16.50 3.01 -12.80
N ASP A 350 -15.36 2.52 -12.32
CA ASP A 350 -15.03 1.10 -12.38
C ASP A 350 -15.97 0.24 -11.53
N TYR A 351 -16.21 0.63 -10.27
CA TYR A 351 -16.99 -0.20 -9.36
C TYR A 351 -18.49 -0.12 -9.61
N GLU A 352 -19.04 1.02 -10.05
CA GLU A 352 -20.45 1.09 -10.43
C GLU A 352 -20.71 0.21 -11.66
N GLU A 353 -19.83 0.25 -12.67
CA GLU A 353 -19.94 -0.63 -13.83
C GLU A 353 -19.76 -2.10 -13.45
N GLN A 354 -18.76 -2.43 -12.64
CA GLN A 354 -18.52 -3.78 -12.15
C GLN A 354 -19.75 -4.32 -11.40
N ILE A 355 -20.33 -3.55 -10.48
CA ILE A 355 -21.51 -3.96 -9.71
C ILE A 355 -22.71 -4.15 -10.63
N LYS A 356 -22.92 -3.24 -11.60
CA LYS A 356 -23.98 -3.36 -12.60
C LYS A 356 -23.83 -4.65 -13.41
N ARG A 357 -22.64 -4.94 -13.93
CA ARG A 357 -22.32 -6.15 -14.70
C ARG A 357 -22.53 -7.42 -13.85
N ASP A 358 -21.93 -7.47 -12.67
CA ASP A 358 -22.00 -8.62 -11.74
C ASP A 358 -23.41 -8.88 -11.21
N SER A 359 -24.23 -7.83 -11.13
CA SER A 359 -25.63 -7.99 -10.70
C SER A 359 -26.49 -8.65 -11.77
N LYS A 360 -26.17 -8.45 -13.06
CA LYS A 360 -26.98 -8.84 -14.22
C LYS A 360 -26.48 -10.06 -15.00
N ILE A 361 -25.25 -10.52 -14.72
CA ILE A 361 -24.66 -11.71 -15.37
C ILE A 361 -25.63 -12.92 -15.36
N PRO A 362 -25.79 -13.65 -16.49
CA PRO A 362 -26.59 -14.87 -16.56
C PRO A 362 -26.13 -15.95 -15.57
N ALA A 363 -27.04 -16.84 -15.16
CA ALA A 363 -26.76 -17.84 -14.11
C ALA A 363 -25.62 -18.80 -14.48
N GLU A 364 -25.56 -19.23 -15.75
CA GLU A 364 -24.53 -20.14 -16.26
C GLU A 364 -23.16 -19.47 -16.30
N GLU A 365 -23.09 -18.26 -16.84
CA GLU A 365 -21.86 -17.46 -16.89
C GLU A 365 -21.35 -17.13 -15.48
N TYR A 366 -22.25 -16.78 -14.55
CA TYR A 366 -21.91 -16.59 -13.13
C TYR A 366 -21.31 -17.88 -12.52
N ALA A 367 -21.89 -19.04 -12.82
CA ALA A 367 -21.41 -20.31 -12.28
C ALA A 367 -20.02 -20.66 -12.84
N ALA A 368 -19.80 -20.44 -14.14
CA ALA A 368 -18.48 -20.61 -14.77
C ALA A 368 -17.45 -19.65 -14.18
N PHE A 369 -17.74 -18.34 -14.17
CA PHE A 369 -16.83 -17.32 -13.68
C PHE A 369 -16.54 -17.47 -12.17
N SER A 370 -17.55 -17.79 -11.36
CA SER A 370 -17.33 -18.09 -9.95
C SER A 370 -16.50 -19.36 -9.72
N ARG A 371 -16.54 -20.36 -10.61
CA ARG A 371 -15.68 -21.56 -10.50
C ARG A 371 -14.23 -21.22 -10.84
N GLN A 372 -14.00 -20.46 -11.91
CA GLN A 372 -12.68 -19.95 -12.29
C GLN A 372 -12.07 -19.14 -11.14
N LEU A 373 -12.77 -18.11 -10.65
CA LEU A 373 -12.28 -17.28 -9.54
C LEU A 373 -12.05 -18.07 -8.24
N LYS A 374 -12.78 -19.17 -8.00
CA LYS A 374 -12.52 -20.08 -6.86
C LYS A 374 -11.23 -20.86 -7.04
N HIS A 375 -10.90 -21.26 -8.26
CA HIS A 375 -9.64 -21.92 -8.59
C HIS A 375 -8.49 -20.93 -8.38
N ASP A 376 -8.57 -19.75 -9.00
CA ASP A 376 -7.54 -18.71 -8.95
C ASP A 376 -7.36 -18.13 -7.54
N ALA A 377 -8.42 -18.12 -6.73
CA ALA A 377 -8.35 -17.75 -5.32
C ALA A 377 -7.43 -18.65 -4.49
N LYS A 378 -7.05 -19.84 -4.98
CA LYS A 378 -6.00 -20.65 -4.33
C LYS A 378 -4.60 -20.09 -4.61
N LEU A 379 -4.44 -19.38 -5.73
CA LEU A 379 -3.17 -18.89 -6.26
C LEU A 379 -2.88 -17.44 -5.85
N GLY A 380 -3.89 -16.60 -5.59
CA GLY A 380 -3.68 -15.19 -5.25
C GLY A 380 -4.77 -14.51 -4.41
N SER A 381 -4.43 -13.35 -3.82
CA SER A 381 -5.36 -12.52 -3.04
C SER A 381 -6.38 -11.78 -3.89
N ASP A 382 -6.04 -11.46 -5.15
CA ASP A 382 -6.88 -10.63 -6.01
C ASP A 382 -8.09 -11.41 -6.52
N ALA A 383 -7.89 -12.67 -6.90
CA ALA A 383 -8.98 -13.58 -7.20
C ALA A 383 -9.90 -13.81 -5.99
N LYS A 384 -9.37 -13.89 -4.76
CA LYS A 384 -10.19 -13.95 -3.53
C LYS A 384 -11.06 -12.70 -3.39
N LYS A 385 -10.49 -11.51 -3.57
CA LYS A 385 -11.19 -10.23 -3.53
C LYS A 385 -12.28 -10.17 -4.61
N ARG A 386 -11.94 -10.49 -5.86
CA ARG A 386 -12.86 -10.44 -6.99
C ARG A 386 -14.02 -11.42 -6.83
N LEU A 387 -13.74 -12.65 -6.41
CA LEU A 387 -14.76 -13.67 -6.08
C LEU A 387 -15.72 -13.18 -5.00
N TRP A 388 -15.20 -12.52 -3.98
CA TRP A 388 -16.02 -11.94 -2.93
C TRP A 388 -16.91 -10.81 -3.47
N GLN A 389 -16.36 -9.91 -4.27
CA GLN A 389 -17.08 -8.77 -4.87
C GLN A 389 -18.21 -9.24 -5.78
N LEU A 390 -17.94 -10.23 -6.64
CA LEU A 390 -18.92 -10.87 -7.51
C LEU A 390 -20.11 -11.42 -6.70
N ARG A 391 -19.84 -12.18 -5.62
CA ARG A 391 -20.89 -12.73 -4.74
C ARG A 391 -21.68 -11.65 -4.02
N VAL A 392 -21.01 -10.59 -3.59
CA VAL A 392 -21.60 -9.47 -2.85
C VAL A 392 -22.55 -8.67 -3.75
N ALA A 393 -22.12 -8.32 -4.96
CA ALA A 393 -22.95 -7.64 -5.97
C ALA A 393 -24.14 -8.51 -6.39
N ARG A 394 -23.90 -9.81 -6.67
CA ARG A 394 -24.96 -10.75 -7.06
C ARG A 394 -26.03 -10.89 -5.98
N LYS A 395 -25.65 -10.98 -4.71
CA LYS A 395 -26.60 -11.11 -3.58
C LYS A 395 -27.12 -9.77 -3.05
N ASN A 396 -26.73 -8.64 -3.65
CA ASN A 396 -26.98 -7.29 -3.15
C ASN A 396 -26.71 -7.13 -1.64
N ARG A 397 -25.62 -7.71 -1.14
CA ARG A 397 -25.34 -7.67 0.31
C ARG A 397 -25.14 -6.22 0.76
N ARG A 398 -25.83 -5.80 1.82
CA ARG A 398 -25.79 -4.42 2.34
C ARG A 398 -26.16 -3.36 1.29
N ASN A 399 -27.02 -3.70 0.32
CA ASN A 399 -27.48 -2.77 -0.71
C ASN A 399 -26.33 -2.18 -1.55
N VAL A 400 -25.28 -2.97 -1.82
CA VAL A 400 -24.15 -2.52 -2.65
C VAL A 400 -24.54 -2.12 -4.06
N ARG A 401 -25.70 -2.56 -4.59
CA ARG A 401 -26.18 -2.10 -5.90
C ARG A 401 -26.63 -0.64 -5.90
N GLN A 402 -26.83 -0.06 -4.72
CA GLN A 402 -27.22 1.34 -4.49
C GLN A 402 -26.09 2.18 -3.89
N VAL A 403 -24.88 1.63 -3.79
CA VAL A 403 -23.74 2.40 -3.25
C VAL A 403 -23.38 3.52 -4.23
N ASN A 404 -23.20 4.73 -3.71
CA ASN A 404 -22.63 5.85 -4.46
C ASN A 404 -21.17 6.00 -4.04
N PHE A 405 -20.25 5.76 -4.98
CA PHE A 405 -18.81 5.82 -4.73
C PHE A 405 -18.24 7.25 -4.71
N CYS A 406 -19.05 8.29 -4.98
CA CYS A 406 -18.59 9.67 -4.98
C CYS A 406 -17.89 10.06 -3.66
N ALA A 407 -18.48 9.75 -2.50
CA ALA A 407 -17.88 10.01 -1.19
C ALA A 407 -16.53 9.31 -1.04
N TRP A 408 -16.37 8.10 -1.58
CA TRP A 408 -15.10 7.37 -1.54
C TRP A 408 -13.99 8.08 -2.32
N ASP A 409 -14.30 8.64 -3.48
CA ASP A 409 -13.34 9.37 -4.29
C ASP A 409 -13.07 10.76 -3.72
N MET A 410 -14.11 11.51 -3.36
CA MET A 410 -13.99 12.91 -2.93
C MET A 410 -13.33 13.06 -1.55
N VAL A 411 -13.57 12.13 -0.62
CA VAL A 411 -12.84 12.10 0.67
C VAL A 411 -11.34 11.88 0.42
N ARG A 412 -10.97 11.01 -0.53
CA ARG A 412 -9.56 10.75 -0.89
C ARG A 412 -8.94 11.89 -1.69
N PHE A 413 -9.72 12.61 -2.49
CA PHE A 413 -9.29 13.82 -3.18
C PHE A 413 -8.82 14.87 -2.15
N VAL A 414 -9.62 15.16 -1.13
CA VAL A 414 -9.25 16.13 -0.08
C VAL A 414 -8.08 15.63 0.76
N MET A 415 -8.01 14.32 1.04
CA MET A 415 -6.85 13.70 1.69
C MET A 415 -5.57 13.97 0.87
N LEU A 416 -5.57 13.73 -0.45
CA LEU A 416 -4.40 13.98 -1.30
C LEU A 416 -4.02 15.46 -1.36
N CYS A 417 -5.00 16.38 -1.35
CA CYS A 417 -4.71 17.81 -1.24
C CYS A 417 -3.94 18.12 0.06
N ASN A 418 -4.36 17.52 1.18
CA ASN A 418 -3.70 17.73 2.48
C ASN A 418 -2.28 17.13 2.49
N CYS A 419 -2.14 15.88 2.07
CA CYS A 419 -0.84 15.20 1.93
C CYS A 419 0.12 16.00 1.02
N GLY A 420 -0.37 16.45 -0.14
CA GLY A 420 0.39 17.25 -1.09
C GLY A 420 0.85 18.59 -0.53
N ALA A 421 0.00 19.27 0.25
CA ALA A 421 0.40 20.49 0.95
C ALA A 421 1.43 20.22 2.05
N GLN A 422 1.29 19.11 2.79
CA GLN A 422 2.23 18.71 3.85
C GLN A 422 3.65 18.54 3.33
N VAL A 423 3.81 17.98 2.12
CA VAL A 423 5.11 17.78 1.45
C VAL A 423 5.49 18.92 0.50
N GLY A 424 4.66 19.96 0.38
CA GLY A 424 4.95 21.16 -0.40
C GLY A 424 4.80 21.02 -1.91
N TYR A 425 4.07 20.00 -2.41
CA TYR A 425 3.76 19.84 -3.84
C TYR A 425 2.71 20.86 -4.31
N ILE A 426 1.80 21.22 -3.40
CA ILE A 426 0.87 22.33 -3.58
C ILE A 426 0.95 23.24 -2.36
N SER A 427 0.52 24.49 -2.52
CA SER A 427 0.39 25.42 -1.40
C SER A 427 -0.82 25.10 -0.53
N GLU A 428 -0.86 25.62 0.69
CA GLU A 428 -2.02 25.50 1.57
C GLU A 428 -3.26 26.16 0.97
N ARG A 429 -3.09 27.27 0.24
CA ARG A 429 -4.19 27.92 -0.47
C ARG A 429 -4.77 27.04 -1.57
N GLU A 430 -3.91 26.36 -2.32
CA GLU A 430 -4.33 25.39 -3.35
C GLU A 430 -5.03 24.20 -2.73
N MET A 431 -4.54 23.66 -1.60
CA MET A 431 -5.22 22.59 -0.87
C MET A 431 -6.67 22.96 -0.56
N VAL A 432 -6.90 24.13 0.04
CA VAL A 432 -8.25 24.60 0.40
C VAL A 432 -9.09 24.89 -0.86
N SER A 433 -8.49 25.54 -1.86
CA SER A 433 -9.16 25.85 -3.13
C SER A 433 -9.63 24.57 -3.84
N PHE A 434 -8.73 23.60 -4.03
CA PHE A 434 -9.02 22.35 -4.72
C PHE A 434 -10.01 21.49 -3.93
N ALA A 435 -9.94 21.47 -2.59
CA ALA A 435 -10.90 20.77 -1.76
C ALA A 435 -12.35 21.25 -2.00
N THR A 436 -12.56 22.48 -2.47
CA THR A 436 -13.88 23.02 -2.79
C THR A 436 -14.53 22.29 -3.98
N LEU A 437 -13.73 21.74 -4.91
CA LEU A 437 -14.25 20.91 -6.01
C LEU A 437 -14.89 19.61 -5.49
N ALA A 438 -14.21 18.96 -4.55
CA ALA A 438 -14.75 17.79 -3.86
C ALA A 438 -15.98 18.17 -3.02
N ALA A 439 -15.97 19.36 -2.42
CA ALA A 439 -17.06 19.85 -1.61
C ALA A 439 -18.36 19.99 -2.40
N VAL A 440 -18.31 20.67 -3.53
CA VAL A 440 -19.44 20.89 -4.44
C VAL A 440 -20.01 19.54 -4.88
N ARG A 441 -19.14 18.62 -5.33
CA ARG A 441 -19.59 17.29 -5.77
C ARG A 441 -20.26 16.49 -4.65
N VAL A 442 -19.74 16.55 -3.42
CA VAL A 442 -20.35 15.87 -2.27
C VAL A 442 -21.70 16.49 -1.91
N GLN A 443 -21.83 17.82 -1.95
CA GLN A 443 -23.07 18.52 -1.64
C GLN A 443 -24.17 18.25 -2.69
N GLU A 444 -23.79 18.07 -3.96
CA GLU A 444 -24.70 17.73 -5.07
C GLU A 444 -25.18 16.28 -5.04
N GLN A 445 -24.34 15.34 -4.60
CA GLN A 445 -24.58 13.90 -4.72
C GLN A 445 -25.23 13.27 -3.49
N TYR A 446 -25.28 14.00 -2.36
CA TYR A 446 -25.78 13.52 -1.07
C TYR A 446 -26.68 14.56 -0.41
N HIS A 447 -27.39 14.17 0.65
CA HIS A 447 -28.35 15.04 1.35
C HIS A 447 -27.95 15.33 2.81
N SER A 448 -26.91 14.66 3.32
CA SER A 448 -26.41 14.88 4.68
C SER A 448 -25.03 14.23 4.91
N TRP A 449 -24.32 14.70 5.94
CA TRP A 449 -23.10 14.06 6.45
C TRP A 449 -23.32 12.60 6.88
N HIS A 450 -24.52 12.26 7.35
CA HIS A 450 -24.86 10.88 7.71
C HIS A 450 -24.87 9.96 6.47
N GLU A 451 -25.41 10.45 5.35
CA GLU A 451 -25.41 9.73 4.10
C GLU A 451 -23.97 9.55 3.56
N VAL A 452 -23.16 10.62 3.58
CA VAL A 452 -21.74 10.58 3.21
C VAL A 452 -20.99 9.51 4.03
N ALA A 453 -21.21 9.48 5.35
CA ALA A 453 -20.59 8.49 6.24
C ALA A 453 -20.92 7.05 5.86
N GLN A 454 -22.21 6.79 5.58
CA GLN A 454 -22.71 5.46 5.23
C GLN A 454 -22.16 4.99 3.89
N GLN A 455 -22.22 5.87 2.88
CA GLN A 455 -21.80 5.58 1.52
C GLN A 455 -20.28 5.39 1.44
N PHE A 456 -19.50 6.25 2.12
CA PHE A 456 -18.05 6.08 2.26
C PHE A 456 -17.67 4.74 2.89
N LEU A 457 -18.30 4.35 4.02
CA LEU A 457 -17.99 3.07 4.67
C LEU A 457 -18.37 1.88 3.81
N LEU A 458 -19.49 1.94 3.10
CA LEU A 458 -19.96 0.88 2.23
C LEU A 458 -19.02 0.70 1.03
N ALA A 459 -18.65 1.81 0.38
CA ALA A 459 -17.69 1.83 -0.71
C ALA A 459 -16.31 1.30 -0.28
N ARG A 460 -15.77 1.77 0.85
CA ARG A 460 -14.51 1.27 1.43
C ARG A 460 -14.58 -0.23 1.72
N TRP A 461 -15.69 -0.70 2.29
CA TRP A 461 -15.90 -2.12 2.53
C TRP A 461 -15.91 -2.93 1.24
N TYR A 462 -16.56 -2.44 0.18
CA TYR A 462 -16.57 -3.11 -1.11
C TYR A 462 -15.18 -3.14 -1.77
N TRP A 463 -14.39 -2.08 -1.62
CA TRP A 463 -13.05 -1.94 -2.20
C TRP A 463 -12.05 -2.99 -1.68
N LYS A 464 -12.03 -3.33 -0.39
CA LYS A 464 -10.96 -4.20 0.17
C LYS A 464 -11.39 -5.11 1.35
N SER A 465 -12.53 -5.77 1.22
CA SER A 465 -13.14 -6.57 2.30
C SER A 465 -12.39 -7.85 2.73
N THR A 466 -11.56 -8.45 1.87
CA THR A 466 -10.92 -9.76 2.14
C THR A 466 -9.58 -9.66 2.86
N ASP A 467 -9.07 -8.44 3.07
CA ASP A 467 -7.81 -8.20 3.75
C ASP A 467 -8.03 -8.03 5.26
N LYS A 468 -7.37 -8.88 6.07
CA LYS A 468 -7.45 -8.82 7.54
C LYS A 468 -6.94 -7.49 8.10
N ARG A 469 -5.89 -6.90 7.50
CA ARG A 469 -5.38 -5.58 7.89
C ARG A 469 -6.41 -4.49 7.59
N HIS A 470 -7.16 -4.64 6.49
CA HIS A 470 -8.22 -3.72 6.13
C HIS A 470 -9.38 -3.74 7.14
N MET A 471 -9.68 -4.87 7.80
CA MET A 471 -10.73 -4.92 8.83
C MET A 471 -10.45 -3.99 10.02
N ILE A 472 -9.19 -3.92 10.46
CA ILE A 472 -8.79 -2.98 11.53
C ILE A 472 -8.98 -1.55 11.05
N SER A 473 -8.47 -1.22 9.85
CA SER A 473 -8.65 0.12 9.28
C SER A 473 -10.13 0.49 9.12
N GLN A 474 -10.98 -0.44 8.69
CA GLN A 474 -12.42 -0.24 8.52
C GLN A 474 -13.08 0.14 9.85
N TYR A 475 -12.65 -0.48 10.95
CA TYR A 475 -13.12 -0.14 12.29
C TYR A 475 -12.69 1.27 12.71
N LEU A 476 -11.44 1.67 12.42
CA LEU A 476 -10.95 3.02 12.70
C LEU A 476 -11.74 4.08 11.93
N PHE A 477 -11.96 3.88 10.63
CA PHE A 477 -12.81 4.77 9.84
C PHE A 477 -14.24 4.83 10.37
N LYS A 478 -14.83 3.69 10.77
CA LYS A 478 -16.16 3.68 11.39
C LYS A 478 -16.19 4.52 12.67
N LYS A 479 -15.15 4.41 13.52
CA LYS A 479 -15.02 5.23 14.73
C LYS A 479 -14.82 6.71 14.38
N ALA A 480 -14.05 7.03 13.35
CA ALA A 480 -13.76 8.40 12.95
C ALA A 480 -15.03 9.11 12.48
N LEU A 481 -15.82 8.43 11.66
CA LEU A 481 -17.12 8.92 11.18
C LEU A 481 -18.13 9.06 12.32
N ASN A 482 -18.16 8.11 13.26
CA ASN A 482 -19.01 8.24 14.45
C ASN A 482 -18.61 9.47 15.28
N ASN A 483 -17.32 9.74 15.44
CA ASN A 483 -16.85 10.94 16.12
C ASN A 483 -17.25 12.19 15.33
N LEU A 484 -17.06 12.22 14.02
CA LEU A 484 -17.49 13.34 13.17
C LEU A 484 -18.99 13.64 13.34
N LEU A 485 -19.84 12.62 13.38
CA LEU A 485 -21.29 12.81 13.52
C LEU A 485 -21.75 13.19 14.94
N LYS A 486 -20.97 12.87 15.99
CA LYS A 486 -21.45 12.92 17.39
C LYS A 486 -20.65 13.84 18.32
N GLN A 487 -19.37 14.07 18.07
CA GLN A 487 -18.49 14.87 18.94
C GLN A 487 -18.91 16.35 18.89
N ASN A 488 -19.11 16.97 20.06
CA ASN A 488 -19.38 18.41 20.15
C ASN A 488 -18.24 19.20 19.50
N GLY A 489 -18.57 20.26 18.77
CA GLY A 489 -17.61 21.07 18.00
C GLY A 489 -17.16 20.45 16.66
N SER A 490 -17.55 19.21 16.36
CA SER A 490 -17.20 18.57 15.09
C SER A 490 -17.71 19.36 13.88
N PRO A 491 -16.91 19.50 12.80
CA PRO A 491 -17.34 20.20 11.60
C PRO A 491 -18.59 19.58 10.94
N TRP A 492 -18.79 18.27 11.05
CA TRP A 492 -19.99 17.60 10.50
C TRP A 492 -21.26 17.84 11.31
N ARG A 493 -21.15 18.49 12.47
CA ARG A 493 -22.28 18.93 13.30
C ARG A 493 -22.48 20.43 13.26
N THR A 494 -21.39 21.19 13.24
CA THR A 494 -21.43 22.66 13.34
C THR A 494 -21.63 23.34 11.99
N LEU A 495 -21.23 22.70 10.89
CA LEU A 495 -21.45 23.23 9.54
C LEU A 495 -22.77 22.70 8.96
N PRO A 496 -23.74 23.59 8.64
CA PRO A 496 -24.97 23.18 7.95
C PRO A 496 -24.67 22.46 6.64
N TRP A 497 -25.50 21.46 6.28
CA TRP A 497 -25.32 20.72 5.02
C TRP A 497 -25.28 21.66 3.81
N ASN A 498 -26.24 22.57 3.73
CA ASN A 498 -26.39 23.57 2.65
C ASN A 498 -25.54 24.83 2.87
N THR A 499 -24.36 24.71 3.50
CA THR A 499 -23.42 25.83 3.59
C THR A 499 -23.06 26.28 2.17
N PRO A 500 -23.23 27.56 1.80
CA PRO A 500 -22.87 28.04 0.47
C PRO A 500 -21.38 27.79 0.20
N LEU A 501 -21.07 27.13 -0.91
CA LEU A 501 -19.70 26.85 -1.32
C LEU A 501 -19.22 27.91 -2.33
N THR A 502 -17.95 28.30 -2.22
CA THR A 502 -17.38 29.35 -3.08
C THR A 502 -17.13 28.79 -4.49
N ALA A 503 -17.69 29.44 -5.51
CA ALA A 503 -17.41 29.10 -6.91
C ALA A 503 -16.02 29.60 -7.36
N GLY A 504 -15.48 29.04 -8.45
CA GLY A 504 -14.27 29.55 -9.10
C GLY A 504 -12.98 28.76 -8.81
N ALA A 505 -13.06 27.69 -8.02
CA ALA A 505 -11.94 26.76 -7.87
C ALA A 505 -11.66 25.97 -9.17
N GLU A 506 -12.65 25.84 -10.07
CA GLU A 506 -12.46 25.13 -11.35
C GLU A 506 -11.38 25.78 -12.21
N ALA A 507 -11.37 27.10 -12.33
CA ALA A 507 -10.41 27.81 -13.16
C ALA A 507 -8.98 27.62 -12.66
N ALA A 508 -8.76 27.80 -11.35
CA ALA A 508 -7.44 27.64 -10.73
C ALA A 508 -6.94 26.19 -10.82
N PHE A 509 -7.83 25.20 -10.64
CA PHE A 509 -7.45 23.79 -10.77
C PHE A 509 -7.20 23.38 -12.22
N ALA A 510 -8.03 23.84 -13.15
CA ALA A 510 -7.86 23.61 -14.59
C ALA A 510 -6.52 24.18 -15.08
N GLU A 511 -6.19 25.42 -14.68
CA GLU A 511 -4.90 26.05 -14.94
C GLU A 511 -3.75 25.24 -14.34
N ALA A 512 -3.84 24.84 -13.06
CA ALA A 512 -2.81 24.04 -12.42
C ALA A 512 -2.56 22.70 -13.15
N CYS A 513 -3.63 22.05 -13.63
CA CYS A 513 -3.55 20.81 -14.39
C CYS A 513 -3.15 21.00 -15.87
N GLY A 514 -3.12 22.23 -16.39
CA GLY A 514 -2.91 22.50 -17.82
C GLY A 514 -4.03 21.94 -18.70
N VAL A 515 -5.29 22.00 -18.25
CA VAL A 515 -6.46 21.52 -18.98
C VAL A 515 -7.55 22.58 -19.05
N GLU A 516 -8.49 22.43 -19.97
CA GLU A 516 -9.68 23.29 -20.05
C GLU A 516 -10.71 22.95 -18.98
N ILE A 517 -11.48 23.93 -18.48
CA ILE A 517 -12.50 23.72 -17.44
C ILE A 517 -13.49 22.58 -17.76
N PRO A 518 -14.01 22.42 -19.00
CA PRO A 518 -14.87 21.28 -19.35
C PRO A 518 -14.23 19.91 -19.12
N ALA A 519 -12.90 19.82 -19.14
CA ALA A 519 -12.18 18.59 -18.83
C ALA A 519 -12.23 18.24 -17.34
N LEU A 520 -12.72 19.10 -16.45
CA LEU A 520 -12.89 18.76 -15.03
C LEU A 520 -14.17 17.96 -14.75
N ARG A 521 -15.13 17.97 -15.68
CA ARG A 521 -16.43 17.29 -15.53
C ARG A 521 -16.27 15.77 -15.44
N ASP A 522 -17.23 15.11 -14.83
CA ASP A 522 -17.28 13.65 -14.79
C ASP A 522 -17.22 13.08 -16.22
N VAL A 523 -16.45 12.02 -16.43
CA VAL A 523 -16.29 11.41 -17.76
C VAL A 523 -17.63 10.96 -18.36
N ARG A 524 -18.61 10.64 -17.51
CA ARG A 524 -19.96 10.25 -17.94
C ARG A 524 -20.76 11.43 -18.48
N ASP A 525 -20.58 12.62 -17.91
CA ASP A 525 -21.29 13.82 -18.33
C ASP A 525 -20.72 14.40 -19.65
N ARG A 526 -19.54 13.94 -20.07
CA ARG A 526 -18.92 14.32 -21.36
C ARG A 526 -19.44 13.53 -22.54
N GLN A 527 -20.02 12.35 -22.33
CA GLN A 527 -20.55 11.51 -23.40
C GLN A 527 -21.95 11.94 -23.88
N VAL A 528 -22.51 13.00 -23.28
CA VAL A 528 -23.89 13.47 -23.51
C VAL A 528 -23.93 14.76 -24.37
N CYS A 529 -22.79 15.28 -24.82
CA CYS A 529 -22.72 16.45 -25.71
C CYS A 529 -22.28 16.08 -27.12
#